data_AF-C7NS40-F1
#
_entry.id   AF-C7NS40-F1
#
_cell.length_a   1.000
_cell.length_b   1.000
_cell.length_c   1.000
_cell.angle_alpha   90.00
_cell.angle_beta   90.00
_cell.angle_gamma   90.00
#
_symmetry.space_group_name_H-M   'P 1'
#
loop_
_entity.id
_entity.type
_entity.pdbx_description
1 polymer ?
#
loop_
_entity_poly.entity_id
_entity_poly.type
_entity_poly.pdbx_seq_one_letter_code
_entity_poly.pdbx_strand_id
1 'polypeptide(L)' 'MRKQELVHLHGLLAEVRRYCEQEDSRSLDLSKYESLGTDEAAIHRGKEQHRSAVFALAEALTEGSEEKQTVVTTTD' A
#
# COMPACT_ATOMS: atom_id res chain seq x y z
N MET A 1 -0.25 11.04 -11.36
CA MET A 1 0.72 11.47 -10.34
C MET A 1 2.10 11.64 -10.97
N ARG A 2 2.83 12.69 -10.59
CA ARG A 2 4.25 12.90 -10.93
C ARG A 2 5.14 11.92 -10.16
N LYS A 3 6.40 11.76 -10.60
CA LYS A 3 7.36 10.85 -9.95
C LYS A 3 7.55 11.18 -8.46
N GLN A 4 7.75 12.44 -8.12
CA GLN A 4 7.97 12.85 -6.72
C GLN A 4 6.74 12.57 -5.84
N GLU A 5 5.53 12.81 -6.34
CA GLU A 5 4.29 12.46 -5.62
C GLU A 5 4.21 10.95 -5.35
N LEU A 6 4.62 10.11 -6.30
CA LEU A 6 4.66 8.66 -6.12
C LEU A 6 5.74 8.21 -5.14
N VAL A 7 6.92 8.84 -5.16
CA VAL A 7 7.99 8.54 -4.17
C VAL A 7 7.50 8.89 -2.76
N HIS A 8 6.88 10.05 -2.57
CA HIS A 8 6.37 10.47 -1.26
C HIS A 8 5.22 9.57 -0.79
N LEU A 9 4.27 9.26 -1.67
CA LEU A 9 3.18 8.35 -1.32
C LEU A 9 3.69 6.94 -1.00
N HIS A 10 4.68 6.45 -1.74
CA HIS A 10 5.31 5.16 -1.49
C HIS A 10 5.91 5.11 -0.07
N GLY A 11 6.71 6.12 0.30
CA GLY A 11 7.27 6.22 1.64
C GLY A 11 6.21 6.33 2.74
N LEU A 12 5.14 7.09 2.51
CA LEU A 12 4.04 7.20 3.48
C LEU A 12 3.35 5.85 3.71
N LEU A 13 3.04 5.10 2.65
CA LEU A 13 2.39 3.79 2.77
C LEU A 13 3.30 2.74 3.40
N ALA A 14 4.62 2.81 3.16
CA ALA A 14 5.58 1.96 3.84
C ALA A 14 5.53 2.18 5.36
N GLU A 15 5.38 3.44 5.80
CA GLU A 15 5.29 3.78 7.22
C GLU A 15 3.95 3.40 7.85
N VAL A 16 2.84 3.53 7.12
CA VAL A 16 1.54 3.00 7.55
C VAL A 16 1.60 1.48 7.73
N ARG A 17 2.23 0.76 6.78
CA ARG A 17 2.44 -0.68 6.88
C ARG A 17 3.26 -1.05 8.13
N ARG A 18 4.37 -0.36 8.39
CA ARG A 18 5.17 -0.58 9.61
C ARG A 18 4.35 -0.34 10.89
N TYR A 19 3.53 0.70 10.91
CA TYR A 19 2.63 0.98 12.03
C TYR A 19 1.62 -0.17 12.24
N CYS A 20 0.96 -0.65 11.18
CA CYS A 20 -0.01 -1.75 11.29
C CYS A 20 0.62 -3.05 11.79
N GLU A 21 1.85 -3.35 11.38
CA GLU A 21 2.59 -4.53 11.84
C GLU A 21 3.04 -4.42 13.31
N GLN A 22 3.47 -3.22 13.74
CA GLN A 22 4.03 -3.00 15.08
C GLN A 22 2.97 -2.72 16.15
N GLU A 23 2.05 -1.79 15.88
CA GLU A 23 1.10 -1.27 16.85
C GLU A 23 -0.24 -2.02 16.81
N ASP A 24 -0.76 -2.30 15.62
CA ASP A 24 -2.03 -3.02 15.47
C ASP A 24 -1.85 -4.55 15.46
N SER A 25 -0.61 -5.04 15.50
CA SER A 25 -0.26 -6.48 15.38
C SER A 25 -0.94 -7.17 14.19
N ARG A 26 -1.21 -6.42 13.11
CA ARG A 26 -1.85 -6.93 11.90
C ARG A 26 -0.82 -7.66 11.06
N SER A 27 -1.12 -8.92 10.71
CA SER A 27 -0.36 -9.65 9.69
C SER A 27 -0.83 -9.18 8.31
N LEU A 28 0.02 -8.48 7.58
CA LEU A 28 -0.22 -8.07 6.20
C LEU A 28 0.44 -9.05 5.24
N ASP A 29 -0.23 -9.46 4.16
CA ASP A 29 0.42 -10.18 3.07
C ASP A 29 1.13 -9.18 2.15
N LEU A 30 2.46 -9.19 2.19
CA LEU A 30 3.31 -8.28 1.42
C LEU A 30 4.08 -8.99 0.31
N SER A 31 3.76 -10.24 0.04
CA SER A 31 4.45 -11.06 -0.97
C SER A 31 4.50 -10.35 -2.34
N LYS A 32 3.38 -9.74 -2.75
CA LYS A 32 3.30 -8.94 -3.98
C LYS A 32 4.22 -7.73 -3.93
N TYR A 33 4.22 -6.98 -2.83
CA TYR A 33 5.08 -5.81 -2.67
C TYR A 33 6.58 -6.19 -2.70
N GLU A 34 6.97 -7.18 -1.92
CA GLU A 34 8.35 -7.66 -1.81
C GLU A 34 8.89 -8.17 -3.15
N SER A 35 8.05 -8.83 -3.96
CA SER A 35 8.42 -9.31 -5.30
C SER A 35 8.84 -8.20 -6.28
N LEU A 36 8.45 -6.94 -6.02
CA LEU A 36 8.77 -5.81 -6.90
C LEU A 36 10.20 -5.29 -6.71
N GLY A 37 10.88 -5.69 -5.63
CA GLY A 37 12.28 -5.31 -5.34
C GLY A 37 12.53 -3.80 -5.32
N THR A 38 11.48 -3.02 -5.03
CA THR A 38 11.51 -1.56 -5.03
C THR A 38 11.27 -1.07 -3.62
N ASP A 39 12.33 -0.62 -2.97
CA ASP A 39 12.31 -0.01 -1.64
C ASP A 39 11.89 1.47 -1.72
N GLU A 40 11.22 1.96 -0.68
CA GLU A 40 10.76 3.34 -0.56
C GLU A 40 11.89 4.39 -0.65
N ALA A 41 13.11 4.06 -0.18
CA ALA A 41 14.28 4.92 -0.26
C ALA A 41 14.96 4.89 -1.64
N ALA A 42 14.54 4.01 -2.56
CA ALA A 42 15.15 3.83 -3.88
C ALA A 42 14.71 4.92 -4.88
N ILE A 43 14.98 6.19 -4.58
CA ILE A 43 14.55 7.37 -5.36
C ILE A 43 15.03 7.37 -6.84
N HIS A 44 16.06 6.59 -7.14
CA HIS A 44 16.61 6.43 -8.48
C HIS A 44 15.74 5.51 -9.36
N ARG A 45 14.83 4.71 -8.78
CA ARG A 45 13.88 3.87 -9.52
C ARG A 45 12.90 4.72 -10.31
N GLY A 46 12.32 4.13 -11.35
CA GLY A 46 11.43 4.82 -12.28
C GLY A 46 10.04 5.06 -11.70
N LYS A 47 9.27 5.89 -12.41
CA LYS A 47 7.90 6.26 -12.03
C LYS A 47 6.98 5.04 -11.91
N GLU A 48 7.05 4.11 -12.86
CA GLU A 48 6.19 2.93 -12.88
C GLU A 48 6.53 1.93 -11.76
N GLN A 49 7.80 1.82 -11.34
CA GLN A 49 8.16 1.00 -10.19
C GLN A 49 7.52 1.53 -8.90
N HIS A 50 7.64 2.83 -8.63
CA HIS A 50 6.99 3.44 -7.46
C HIS A 50 5.46 3.35 -7.54
N ARG A 51 4.88 3.45 -8.76
CA ARG A 51 3.44 3.24 -8.96
C ARG A 51 3.02 1.83 -8.57
N SER A 52 3.70 0.80 -9.08
CA SER A 52 3.37 -0.59 -8.76
C SER A 52 3.52 -0.89 -7.27
N ALA A 53 4.54 -0.35 -6.63
CA ALA A 53 4.77 -0.47 -5.20
C ALA A 53 3.63 0.15 -4.37
N VAL A 54 3.18 1.36 -4.73
CA VAL A 54 2.02 2.02 -4.10
C VAL A 54 0.77 1.14 -4.20
N PHE A 55 0.49 0.54 -5.37
CA PHE A 55 -0.67 -0.34 -5.52
C PHE A 55 -0.57 -1.60 -4.67
N ALA A 56 0.59 -2.26 -4.67
CA ALA A 56 0.80 -3.48 -3.88
C ALA A 56 0.65 -3.21 -2.37
N LEU A 57 1.19 -2.10 -1.87
CA LEU A 57 1.02 -1.71 -0.47
C LEU A 57 -0.44 -1.36 -0.14
N ALA A 58 -1.12 -0.60 -0.99
CA ALA A 58 -2.51 -0.23 -0.77
C ALA A 58 -3.42 -1.47 -0.70
N GLU A 59 -3.25 -2.42 -1.63
CA GLU A 59 -3.97 -3.70 -1.62
C GLU A 59 -3.76 -4.44 -0.30
N ALA A 60 -2.49 -4.70 0.08
CA ALA A 60 -2.14 -5.39 1.32
C ALA A 60 -2.73 -4.72 2.57
N LEU A 61 -2.69 -3.39 2.64
CA LEU A 61 -3.25 -2.62 3.75
C LEU A 61 -4.79 -2.78 3.85
N THR A 62 -5.46 -2.88 2.71
CA THR A 62 -6.93 -2.99 2.66
C THR A 62 -7.46 -4.42 2.81
N GLU A 63 -6.69 -5.45 2.45
CA GLU A 63 -7.11 -6.85 2.55
C GLU A 63 -7.34 -7.29 4.00
N GLY A 64 -6.59 -6.77 4.97
CA GLY A 64 -6.83 -7.04 6.40
C GLY A 64 -7.97 -6.22 7.03
N SER A 65 -8.67 -5.38 6.25
CA SER A 65 -9.74 -4.51 6.73
C SER A 65 -11.14 -4.99 6.31
N GLU A 66 -11.35 -6.31 6.13
CA GLU A 66 -12.66 -6.91 5.87
C GLU A 66 -13.65 -6.79 7.05
N GLU A 67 -13.97 -5.57 7.50
CA GLU A 67 -15.39 -5.24 7.62
C GLU A 67 -15.85 -4.95 6.19
N LYS A 68 -16.45 -5.94 5.54
CA LYS A 68 -17.20 -5.72 4.31
C LYS A 68 -18.19 -4.59 4.59
N GLN A 69 -17.90 -3.40 4.09
CA GLN A 69 -18.89 -2.33 3.98
C GLN A 69 -19.95 -2.86 3.02
N THR A 70 -20.96 -3.54 3.56
CA THR A 70 -22.19 -3.90 2.84
C THR A 70 -22.82 -2.58 2.46
N VAL A 71 -22.59 -2.14 1.22
CA VAL A 71 -23.36 -1.05 0.62
C VAL A 71 -24.80 -1.53 0.61
N VAL A 72 -25.59 -1.10 1.58
CA VAL A 72 -27.03 -1.31 1.61
C VAL A 72 -27.58 -0.49 0.45
N THR A 73 -27.79 -1.14 -0.69
CA THR A 73 -28.55 -0.54 -1.79
C THR A 73 -30.01 -0.53 -1.36
N THR A 74 -30.45 0.53 -0.71
CA THR A 74 -31.86 0.82 -0.52
C THR A 74 -32.42 1.24 -1.88
N THR A 75 -33.12 0.33 -2.54
CA THR A 75 -33.92 0.63 -3.73
C THR A 75 -35.22 1.29 -3.27
N ASP A 76 -35.47 2.52 -3.72
CA ASP A 76 -36.77 3.21 -3.69
C ASP A 76 -37.35 3.19 -5.11
#